data_AF-A0A2E5JY09-F1
#
_entry.id   AF-A0A2E5JY09-F1
#
_cell.length_a   1.000
_cell.length_b   1.000
_cell.length_c   1.000
_cell.angle_alpha   90.00
_cell.angle_beta   90.00
_cell.angle_gamma   90.00
#
_symmetry.space_group_name_H-M   'P 1'
#
loop_
_entity.id
_entity.type
_entity.pdbx_description
1 polymer ?
#
loop_
_entity_poly.entity_id
_entity_poly.type
_entity_poly.pdbx_seq_one_letter_code
_entity_poly.pdbx_strand_id
1 'polypeptide(L)'
;MERKKKKVDYEALNSRLMQIPKMDIASARDLLDIGIRDVFELEGRSPESLFEKIKKTNPRTDPKRIWSIRMAVYFAENKNNLDPTKLHPWAWKETSHA
;
A
#
# COMPACT_ATOMS: atom_id res chain seq x y z
N MET A 1 1.16 -31.51 -1.29
CA MET A 1 0.85 -30.10 -1.58
C MET A 1 2.12 -29.28 -1.35
N GLU A 2 2.90 -29.07 -2.40
CA GLU A 2 4.14 -28.32 -2.33
C GLU A 2 3.81 -26.84 -2.09
N ARG A 3 3.97 -26.37 -0.85
CA ARG A 3 4.00 -24.93 -0.57
C ARG A 3 5.28 -24.41 -1.23
N LYS A 4 5.22 -24.07 -2.52
CA LYS A 4 6.28 -23.32 -3.20
C LYS A 4 6.52 -22.09 -2.35
N LYS A 5 7.64 -22.07 -1.60
CA LYS A 5 8.08 -20.90 -0.85
C LYS A 5 8.19 -19.78 -1.88
N LYS A 6 7.21 -18.85 -1.91
CA LYS A 6 7.31 -17.66 -2.74
C LYS A 6 8.65 -17.03 -2.40
N LYS A 7 9.52 -16.84 -3.40
CA LYS A 7 10.74 -16.05 -3.21
C LYS A 7 10.29 -14.72 -2.62
N VAL A 8 10.86 -14.33 -1.49
CA VAL A 8 10.56 -13.03 -0.89
C VAL A 8 10.92 -11.97 -1.92
N ASP A 9 9.99 -11.07 -2.22
CA ASP A 9 10.22 -9.96 -3.13
C ASP A 9 11.14 -8.94 -2.47
N TYR A 10 12.45 -9.22 -2.51
CA TYR A 10 13.49 -8.41 -1.87
C TYR A 10 13.51 -6.97 -2.40
N GLU A 11 13.12 -6.75 -3.66
CA GLU A 11 12.98 -5.40 -4.22
C GLU A 11 11.90 -4.60 -3.48
N ALA A 12 10.73 -5.20 -3.26
CA ALA A 12 9.66 -4.58 -2.50
C ALA A 12 10.05 -4.43 -1.02
N LEU A 13 10.69 -5.44 -0.42
CA LEU A 13 11.14 -5.41 0.97
C LEU A 13 12.18 -4.30 1.26
N ASN A 14 13.07 -4.03 0.31
CA ASN A 14 14.09 -2.98 0.43
C ASN A 14 13.64 -1.64 -0.18
N SER A 15 12.39 -1.54 -0.62
CA SER A 15 11.86 -0.30 -1.20
C SER A 15 11.62 0.75 -0.12
N ARG A 16 11.62 2.03 -0.53
CA ARG A 16 11.28 3.16 0.37
C ARG A 16 9.84 3.07 0.88
N LEU A 17 8.97 2.35 0.18
CA LEU A 17 7.59 2.10 0.60
C LEU A 17 7.50 1.27 1.88
N MET A 18 8.52 0.45 2.19
CA MET A 18 8.56 -0.33 3.43
C MET A 18 8.93 0.51 4.67
N GLN A 19 9.24 1.79 4.50
CA GLN A 19 9.35 2.74 5.62
C GLN A 19 7.98 3.03 6.24
N ILE A 20 6.89 2.79 5.49
CA ILE A 20 5.54 2.95 6.00
C ILE A 20 5.27 1.84 7.02
N PRO A 21 4.90 2.19 8.27
CA PRO A 21 4.62 1.21 9.30
C PRO A 21 3.45 0.30 8.91
N LYS A 22 3.56 -0.99 9.26
CA LYS A 22 2.54 -2.02 8.99
C LYS A 22 2.22 -2.25 7.50
N MET A 23 3.05 -1.73 6.59
CA MET A 23 2.95 -2.00 5.16
C MET A 23 3.31 -3.45 4.85
N ASP A 24 2.54 -4.07 3.97
CA ASP A 24 2.81 -5.42 3.50
C ASP A 24 3.61 -5.41 2.18
N ILE A 25 4.49 -6.39 2.02
CA ILE A 25 5.40 -6.51 0.87
C ILE A 25 4.62 -6.56 -0.45
N ALA A 26 3.44 -7.21 -0.47
CA ALA A 26 2.64 -7.31 -1.68
C ALA A 26 2.08 -5.95 -2.10
N SER A 27 1.58 -5.12 -1.17
CA SER A 27 1.17 -3.75 -1.48
C SER A 27 2.33 -2.87 -1.93
N ALA A 28 3.53 -3.04 -1.34
CA ALA A 28 4.72 -2.34 -1.80
C ALA A 28 5.11 -2.77 -3.23
N ARG A 29 5.00 -4.07 -3.53
CA ARG A 29 5.23 -4.60 -4.88
C ARG A 29 4.23 -4.05 -5.89
N ASP A 30 2.94 -4.03 -5.55
CA ASP A 30 1.89 -3.49 -6.41
C ASP A 30 2.13 -2.00 -6.73
N LEU A 31 2.60 -1.22 -5.75
CA LEU A 31 2.99 0.18 -5.94
C LEU A 31 4.21 0.31 -6.88
N LEU A 32 5.24 -0.52 -6.70
CA LEU A 32 6.39 -0.57 -7.61
C LEU A 32 5.97 -0.94 -9.04
N ASP A 33 5.06 -1.90 -9.20
CA ASP A 33 4.59 -2.38 -10.49
C ASP A 33 3.78 -1.30 -11.26
N ILE A 34 3.14 -0.35 -10.56
CA ILE A 34 2.52 0.83 -11.18
C ILE A 34 3.48 2.03 -11.34
N GLY A 35 4.76 1.86 -10.99
CA GLY A 35 5.83 2.84 -11.16
C GLY A 35 6.09 3.75 -9.96
N ILE A 36 5.46 3.52 -8.80
CA ILE A 36 5.70 4.29 -7.57
C ILE A 36 6.86 3.67 -6.80
N ARG A 37 7.96 4.40 -6.64
CA ARG A 37 9.19 3.91 -6.01
C ARG A 37 9.46 4.56 -4.66
N ASP A 38 8.85 5.71 -4.42
CA ASP A 38 9.01 6.48 -3.20
C ASP A 38 7.67 6.84 -2.55
N VAL A 39 7.70 7.01 -1.24
CA VAL A 39 6.55 7.46 -0.44
C VAL A 39 6.14 8.86 -0.87
N PHE A 40 7.07 9.76 -1.21
CA PHE A 40 6.69 11.13 -1.62
C PHE A 40 5.84 11.15 -2.90
N GLU A 41 5.97 10.16 -3.79
CA GLU A 41 5.21 10.10 -5.04
C GLU A 41 3.73 9.78 -4.81
N LEU A 42 3.39 9.31 -3.61
CA LEU A 42 2.02 9.10 -3.15
C LEU A 42 1.36 10.39 -2.66
N GLU A 43 2.15 11.42 -2.33
CA GLU A 43 1.66 12.70 -1.85
C GLU A 43 0.80 13.39 -2.93
N GLY A 44 -0.43 13.77 -2.58
CA GLY A 44 -1.38 14.37 -3.52
C GLY A 44 -1.98 13.40 -4.54
N ARG A 45 -1.75 12.08 -4.40
CA ARG A 45 -2.41 11.05 -5.22
C ARG A 45 -3.66 10.53 -4.51
N SER A 46 -4.74 10.29 -5.27
CA SER A 46 -5.91 9.57 -4.73
C SER A 46 -5.57 8.08 -4.53
N PRO A 47 -5.80 7.52 -3.32
CA PRO A 47 -5.63 6.09 -3.05
C PRO A 47 -6.44 5.20 -4.00
N GLU A 48 -7.67 5.60 -4.31
CA GLU A 48 -8.58 4.91 -5.23
C GLU A 48 -8.00 4.87 -6.64
N SER A 49 -7.44 5.99 -7.11
CA SER A 49 -6.81 6.06 -8.43
C SER A 49 -5.59 5.15 -8.52
N LEU A 50 -4.78 5.08 -7.46
CA LEU A 50 -3.64 4.17 -7.38
C LEU A 50 -4.09 2.71 -7.36
N PHE A 51 -5.10 2.38 -6.57
CA PHE A 51 -5.63 1.03 -6.49
C PHE A 51 -6.25 0.55 -7.80
N GLU A 52 -6.95 1.43 -8.54
CA GLU A 52 -7.46 1.10 -9.87
C GLU A 52 -6.32 0.83 -10.87
N LYS A 53 -5.22 1.57 -10.80
CA LYS A 53 -4.00 1.24 -11.59
C LYS A 53 -3.44 -0.11 -11.20
N ILE A 54 -3.36 -0.41 -9.90
CA ILE A 54 -2.88 -1.70 -9.40
C ILE A 54 -3.77 -2.83 -9.91
N LYS A 55 -5.10 -2.68 -9.88
CA LYS A 55 -6.02 -3.69 -10.42
C LYS A 55 -5.86 -3.89 -11.93
N LYS A 56 -5.56 -2.83 -12.69
CA LYS A 56 -5.27 -2.93 -14.13
C LYS A 56 -3.99 -3.71 -14.39
N THR A 57 -2.95 -3.50 -13.59
CA THR A 57 -1.67 -4.22 -13.71
C THR A 57 -1.77 -5.65 -13.17
N ASN A 58 -2.45 -5.84 -12.04
CA ASN A 58 -2.62 -7.09 -11.33
C ASN A 58 -4.10 -7.32 -10.98
N PRO A 59 -4.87 -7.96 -11.87
CA PRO A 59 -6.31 -8.21 -11.65
C PRO A 59 -6.62 -9.16 -10.49
N ARG A 60 -5.60 -9.87 -9.98
CA ARG A 60 -5.73 -10.79 -8.82
C ARG A 60 -5.56 -10.08 -7.48
N THR A 61 -5.39 -8.76 -7.50
CA THR A 61 -5.23 -7.96 -6.30
C THR A 61 -6.46 -8.07 -5.40
N ASP A 62 -6.24 -8.36 -4.12
CA ASP A 62 -7.31 -8.45 -3.14
C ASP A 62 -7.98 -7.08 -2.91
N PRO A 63 -9.32 -6.98 -2.81
CA PRO A 63 -10.02 -5.73 -2.56
C PRO A 63 -9.54 -4.96 -1.33
N LYS A 64 -9.03 -5.66 -0.29
CA LYS A 64 -8.52 -5.04 0.94
C LYS A 64 -7.18 -4.34 0.73
N ARG A 65 -6.55 -4.46 -0.45
CA ARG A 65 -5.31 -3.71 -0.78
C ARG A 65 -5.51 -2.21 -0.61
N ILE A 66 -6.69 -1.71 -0.95
CA ILE A 66 -7.02 -0.28 -0.86
C ILE A 66 -6.73 0.28 0.53
N TRP A 67 -6.86 -0.52 1.58
CA TRP A 67 -6.57 -0.10 2.95
C TRP A 67 -5.08 0.21 3.16
N SER A 68 -4.20 -0.65 2.64
CA SER A 68 -2.75 -0.41 2.66
C SER A 68 -2.38 0.80 1.80
N ILE A 69 -3.04 0.98 0.64
CA ILE A 69 -2.80 2.13 -0.24
C ILE A 69 -3.24 3.45 0.42
N ARG A 70 -4.42 3.48 1.06
CA ARG A 70 -4.91 4.64 1.81
C ARG A 70 -3.97 5.03 2.94
N MET A 71 -3.51 4.04 3.71
CA MET A 71 -2.50 4.24 4.75
C MET A 71 -1.20 4.82 4.17
N ALA A 72 -0.75 4.30 3.03
CA ALA A 72 0.48 4.75 2.37
C ALA A 72 0.39 6.22 1.92
N VAL A 73 -0.74 6.61 1.31
CA VAL A 73 -0.99 8.01 0.93
C VAL A 73 -1.08 8.91 2.17
N TYR A 74 -1.84 8.51 3.19
CA TYR A 74 -1.94 9.26 4.44
C TYR A 74 -0.57 9.49 5.08
N PHE A 75 0.27 8.46 5.12
CA PHE A 75 1.63 8.57 5.63
C PHE A 75 2.48 9.53 4.81
N ALA A 76 2.35 9.52 3.47
CA ALA A 76 3.05 10.45 2.59
C ALA A 76 2.62 11.91 2.79
N GLU A 77 1.32 12.14 3.00
CA GLU A 77 0.75 13.47 3.21
C GLU A 77 1.03 14.03 4.62
N ASN A 78 1.15 13.18 5.64
CA ASN A 78 1.19 13.61 7.05
C ASN A 78 2.56 13.38 7.71
N LYS A 79 3.66 13.78 7.08
CA LYS A 79 5.04 13.53 7.56
C LYS A 79 5.33 13.99 9.00
N ASN A 80 4.71 15.08 9.44
CA ASN A 80 4.98 15.69 10.76
C ASN A 80 3.98 15.33 11.85
N ASN A 81 2.78 14.85 11.49
CA ASN A 81 1.71 14.56 12.46
C ASN A 81 0.96 13.30 12.07
N LEU A 82 1.62 12.15 12.25
CA LEU A 82 1.05 10.84 11.99
C LEU A 82 0.28 10.37 13.21
N ASP A 83 -1.01 10.09 13.02
CA ASP A 83 -1.80 9.43 14.05
C ASP A 83 -1.49 7.92 14.04
N PRO A 84 -0.95 7.34 15.15
CA PRO A 84 -0.57 5.94 15.19
C PRO A 84 -1.75 4.99 14.98
N THR A 85 -2.99 5.42 15.26
CA THR A 85 -4.18 4.61 15.01
C THR A 85 -4.49 4.50 13.51
N LYS A 86 -4.17 5.53 12.72
CA LYS A 86 -4.32 5.55 11.25
C LYS A 86 -3.18 4.86 10.52
N LEU A 87 -2.08 4.52 11.21
CA LEU A 87 -0.96 3.72 10.69
C LEU A 87 -1.23 2.21 10.72
N HIS A 88 -2.51 1.84 10.61
CA HIS A 88 -2.95 0.48 10.55
C HIS A 88 -3.91 0.28 9.38
N PRO A 89 -3.70 -0.72 8.51
CA PRO A 89 -4.61 -0.97 7.39
C PRO A 89 -6.06 -1.17 7.84
N TRP A 90 -6.29 -1.83 8.97
CA TRP A 90 -7.65 -2.03 9.48
C TRP A 90 -8.40 -0.74 9.81
N ALA A 91 -7.70 0.38 10.07
CA ALA A 91 -8.32 1.68 10.33
C ALA A 91 -8.92 2.30 9.05
N TRP A 92 -8.46 1.86 7.88
CA TRP A 92 -8.92 2.29 6.56
C TRP A 92 -9.95 1.35 5.95
N LYS A 93 -10.37 0.32 6.69
CA LYS A 93 -11.58 -0.42 6.34
C LYS A 93 -12.69 0.62 6.22
N GLU A 94 -13.43 0.61 5.11
CA GLU A 94 -14.57 1.50 4.98
C GLU A 94 -15.52 1.19 6.13
N THR A 95 -15.48 2.04 7.14
CA THR A 95 -16.62 2.27 7.99
C THR A 95 -17.55 3.12 7.12
N SER A 96 -18.29 2.47 6.21
CA SER A 96 -19.61 3.00 5.85
C SER A 96 -20.41 3.01 7.15
N HIS A 97 -20.23 4.05 7.94
CA HIS A 97 -21.31 4.55 8.75
C HIS A 97 -21.89 5.69 7.93
N ALA A 98 -23.05 5.37 7.35
CA ALA A 98 -24.14 6.22 6.91
C ALA A 98 -23.85 7.70 6.67
#